data_AF-A0A2E8WET3-F1
#
_entry.id   AF-A0A2E8WET3-F1
#
_cell.length_a   1.000
_cell.length_b   1.000
_cell.length_c   1.000
_cell.angle_alpha   90.00
_cell.angle_beta   90.00
_cell.angle_gamma   90.00
#
_symmetry.space_group_name_H-M   'P 1'
#
loop_
_entity.id
_entity.type
_entity.pdbx_description
1 polymer ?
#
loop_
_entity_poly.entity_id
_entity_poly.type
_entity_poly.pdbx_seq_one_letter_code
_entity_poly.pdbx_strand_id
1 'polypeptide(L)'
;MNDSLKIAPPRRAFLFIFLITGVVLLLNGLAVLVFAPIPRSAGAIQAPLSPSFGVGGWMPIVAGLLCFAGAGWMLNHHRKVARIADLVQAELPEDAVDPDGRSRLLSALLERADQLVRALTAFPEALVTIDLKIGEDHRLELEYVQRTISARLSPTDRSLTERIEQIWEGVAFDDEILLDLGNAERVTDFVDRLTTKVLALPPDYELSGDIRISKRSNLAPA
;
A
#
# COMPACT_ATOMS: atom_id res chain seq x y z
N MET A 1 6.01 4.23 19.60
CA MET A 1 5.68 5.40 18.74
C MET A 1 5.42 4.86 17.34
N ASN A 2 4.16 4.86 16.89
CA ASN A 2 3.80 4.36 15.56
C ASN A 2 4.19 5.41 14.50
N ASP A 3 5.31 5.19 13.83
CA ASP A 3 5.67 5.99 12.67
C ASP A 3 4.66 5.75 11.54
N SER A 4 3.75 6.72 11.37
CA SER A 4 2.84 6.79 10.22
C SER A 4 3.61 6.55 8.93
N LEU A 5 3.04 5.74 8.02
CA LEU A 5 3.60 5.55 6.70
C LEU A 5 3.65 6.94 6.03
N LYS A 6 4.84 7.52 5.89
CA LYS A 6 5.04 8.80 5.20
C LYS A 6 4.80 8.60 3.70
N ILE A 7 3.54 8.46 3.34
CA ILE A 7 3.06 8.59 1.97
C ILE A 7 3.02 10.10 1.67
N ALA A 8 4.19 10.71 1.55
CA ALA A 8 4.30 12.09 1.11
C ALA A 8 4.41 12.08 -0.41
N PRO A 9 3.57 12.83 -1.14
CA PRO A 9 3.77 12.97 -2.57
C PRO A 9 5.16 13.56 -2.80
N PRO A 10 5.97 12.98 -3.71
CA PRO A 10 7.29 13.53 -3.97
C PRO A 10 7.09 14.97 -4.48
N ARG A 11 7.86 15.93 -3.94
CA ARG A 11 7.64 17.37 -4.19
C ARG A 11 7.54 17.61 -5.69
N ARG A 12 6.45 18.24 -6.16
CA ARG A 12 6.17 18.54 -7.58
C ARG A 12 7.39 19.14 -8.31
N ALA A 13 8.21 19.91 -7.60
CA ALA A 13 9.46 20.49 -8.11
C ALA A 13 10.45 19.46 -8.70
N PHE A 14 10.59 18.26 -8.13
CA PHE A 14 11.52 17.25 -8.64
C PHE A 14 11.11 16.75 -10.02
N LEU A 15 9.82 16.60 -10.28
CA LEU A 15 9.30 16.21 -11.58
C LEU A 15 9.61 17.25 -12.65
N PHE A 16 9.45 18.54 -12.31
CA PHE A 16 9.84 19.64 -13.19
C PHE A 16 11.34 19.67 -13.46
N ILE A 17 12.18 19.42 -12.44
CA ILE A 17 13.63 19.36 -12.59
C ILE A 17 14.04 18.22 -13.53
N PHE A 18 13.49 17.01 -13.36
CA PHE A 18 13.76 15.89 -14.26
C PHE A 18 13.29 16.16 -15.69
N LEU A 19 12.11 16.75 -15.88
CA LEU A 19 11.57 17.07 -17.20
C LEU A 19 12.42 18.13 -17.92
N ILE A 20 12.75 19.23 -17.24
CA ILE A 20 13.55 20.33 -17.80
C ILE A 20 14.96 19.82 -18.13
N THR A 21 15.58 19.07 -17.22
CA THR A 21 16.91 18.46 -17.45
C THR A 21 16.89 17.52 -18.65
N GLY A 22 15.85 16.68 -18.77
CA GLY A 22 15.67 15.79 -19.91
C GLY A 22 15.53 16.53 -21.25
N VAL A 23 14.73 17.61 -21.28
CA VAL A 23 14.57 18.46 -22.47
C VAL A 23 15.90 19.11 -22.86
N VAL A 24 16.63 19.69 -21.91
CA VAL A 24 17.93 20.35 -22.18
C VAL A 24 18.96 19.35 -22.71
N LEU A 25 19.03 18.13 -22.16
CA LEU A 25 19.95 17.10 -22.61
C LEU A 25 19.60 16.57 -24.01
N LEU A 26 18.32 16.37 -24.32
CA LEU A 26 17.88 15.98 -25.66
C LEU A 26 18.13 17.08 -26.70
N LEU A 27 17.85 18.34 -26.36
CA LEU A 27 18.13 19.46 -27.27
C LEU A 27 19.63 19.60 -27.54
N ASN A 28 20.48 19.39 -26.52
CA ASN A 28 21.92 19.35 -26.71
C ASN A 28 22.36 18.16 -27.58
N GLY A 29 21.83 16.95 -27.34
CA GLY A 29 22.12 15.79 -28.18
C GLY A 29 21.65 15.96 -29.64
N LEU A 30 20.49 16.58 -29.84
CA LEU A 30 19.94 16.89 -31.15
C LEU A 30 20.76 17.98 -31.86
N ALA A 31 21.19 19.01 -31.14
CA ALA A 31 22.09 20.03 -31.67
C ALA A 31 23.42 19.41 -32.12
N VAL A 32 23.98 18.48 -31.35
CA VAL A 32 25.18 17.73 -31.76
C VAL A 32 24.90 16.85 -32.98
N LEU A 33 23.72 16.25 -33.12
CA LEU A 33 23.32 15.50 -34.33
C LEU A 33 23.19 16.40 -35.58
N VAL A 34 22.56 17.57 -35.44
CA VAL A 34 22.24 18.48 -36.54
C VAL A 34 23.44 19.32 -36.96
N PHE A 35 24.25 19.76 -36.00
CA PHE A 35 25.45 20.57 -36.24
C PHE A 35 26.74 19.76 -36.23
N ALA A 36 26.68 18.43 -36.09
CA ALA A 36 27.82 17.57 -36.36
C ALA A 36 28.37 17.94 -37.74
N PRO A 37 29.67 18.29 -37.85
CA PRO A 37 30.21 18.81 -39.08
C PRO A 37 30.01 17.79 -40.19
N ILE A 38 29.19 18.14 -41.18
CA ILE A 38 29.19 17.47 -42.49
C ILE A 38 30.64 17.53 -42.94
N PRO A 39 31.33 16.39 -43.16
CA PRO A 39 32.74 16.42 -43.55
C PRO A 39 32.82 17.13 -44.90
N ARG A 40 33.18 18.41 -44.88
CA ARG A 40 33.72 19.07 -46.05
C ARG A 40 35.01 18.34 -46.32
N SER A 41 34.99 17.51 -47.37
CA SER A 41 36.10 16.73 -47.91
C SER A 41 37.45 17.28 -47.46
N ALA A 42 37.99 16.71 -46.39
CA ALA A 42 39.34 16.99 -45.97
C ALA A 42 40.22 16.38 -47.05
N GLY A 43 40.70 17.23 -47.96
CA GLY A 43 41.75 16.85 -48.89
C GLY A 43 43.00 16.54 -48.09
N ALA A 44 43.13 15.29 -47.65
CA ALA A 44 44.33 14.80 -47.00
C ALA A 44 44.48 13.31 -47.32
N ILE A 45 45.64 13.02 -47.89
CA ILE A 45 46.13 11.74 -48.35
C ILE A 45 46.37 10.85 -47.12
N GLN A 46 45.36 10.09 -46.68
CA GLN A 46 45.44 8.87 -45.86
C GLN A 46 44.01 8.44 -45.53
N ALA A 47 43.78 7.12 -45.41
CA ALA A 47 42.50 6.43 -45.42
C ALA A 47 41.31 7.21 -44.80
N PRO A 48 40.13 7.23 -45.45
CA PRO A 48 38.98 8.00 -44.97
C PRO A 48 38.54 7.49 -43.60
N LEU A 49 38.84 8.25 -42.54
CA LEU A 49 38.23 8.07 -41.23
C LEU A 49 36.76 8.47 -41.37
N SER A 50 35.86 7.50 -41.36
CA SER A 50 34.42 7.76 -41.27
C SER A 50 34.13 8.35 -39.88
N PRO A 51 33.65 9.60 -39.77
CA PRO A 51 33.25 10.13 -38.48
C PRO A 51 32.06 9.31 -37.97
N SER A 52 32.26 8.59 -36.87
CA SER A 52 31.19 7.89 -36.17
C SER A 52 30.66 8.79 -35.04
N PHE A 53 29.37 8.65 -34.76
CA PHE A 53 28.75 9.33 -33.62
C PHE A 53 29.29 8.70 -32.34
N GLY A 54 30.35 9.30 -31.78
CA GLY A 54 31.05 8.77 -30.61
C GLY A 54 30.20 8.79 -29.33
N VAL A 55 30.73 8.21 -28.26
CA VAL A 55 30.08 8.14 -26.93
C VAL A 55 29.60 9.51 -26.45
N GLY A 56 30.35 10.58 -26.74
CA GLY A 56 29.99 11.96 -26.38
C GLY A 56 28.75 12.52 -27.09
N GLY A 57 28.38 11.98 -28.26
CA GLY A 57 27.14 12.35 -28.97
C GLY A 57 25.92 11.57 -28.46
N TRP A 58 26.09 10.30 -28.11
CA TRP A 58 25.01 9.46 -27.60
C TRP A 58 24.68 9.72 -26.13
N MET A 59 25.67 10.09 -25.31
CA MET A 59 25.52 10.24 -23.87
C MET A 59 24.45 11.28 -23.46
N PRO A 60 24.34 12.48 -24.08
CA PRO A 60 23.25 13.42 -23.78
C PRO A 60 21.87 12.88 -24.15
N ILE A 61 21.76 12.10 -25.22
CA ILE A 61 20.49 11.51 -25.68
C ILE A 61 20.04 10.45 -24.67
N VAL A 62 20.93 9.55 -24.27
CA VAL A 62 20.66 8.50 -23.28
C VAL A 62 20.32 9.11 -21.92
N ALA A 63 21.09 10.10 -21.45
CA ALA A 63 20.82 10.78 -20.20
C ALA A 63 19.47 11.52 -20.22
N GLY A 64 19.13 12.17 -21.34
CA GLY A 64 17.82 12.80 -21.54
C GLY A 64 16.68 11.79 -21.41
N LEU A 65 16.78 10.64 -22.09
CA LEU A 65 15.78 9.56 -22.02
C LEU A 65 15.64 9.01 -20.59
N LEU A 66 16.73 8.83 -19.85
CA LEU A 66 16.70 8.40 -18.44
C LEU A 66 15.98 9.42 -17.55
N CYS A 67 16.17 10.72 -17.80
CA CYS A 67 15.44 11.76 -17.08
C CYS A 67 13.93 11.71 -17.35
N PHE A 68 13.50 11.45 -18.59
CA PHE A 68 12.09 11.23 -18.93
C PHE A 68 11.53 9.94 -18.29
N ALA A 69 12.31 8.86 -18.27
CA ALA A 69 11.92 7.62 -17.58
C ALA A 69 11.74 7.86 -16.07
N GLY A 70 12.63 8.63 -15.44
CA GLY A 70 12.51 9.05 -14.04
C GLY A 70 11.27 9.91 -13.77
N ALA A 71 10.97 10.88 -14.63
CA ALA A 71 9.76 11.69 -14.53
C ALA A 71 8.48 10.85 -14.69
N GLY A 72 8.47 9.91 -15.64
CA GLY A 72 7.36 8.96 -15.84
C GLY A 72 7.15 8.04 -14.63
N TRP A 73 8.24 7.51 -14.07
CA TRP A 73 8.19 6.72 -12.83
C TRP A 73 7.61 7.54 -11.67
N MET A 74 8.04 8.78 -11.52
CA MET A 74 7.58 9.68 -10.46
C MET A 74 6.10 10.08 -10.61
N LEU A 75 5.62 10.32 -11.85
CA LEU A 75 4.19 10.52 -12.14
C LEU A 75 3.36 9.31 -11.75
N ASN A 76 3.81 8.11 -12.12
CA ASN A 76 3.12 6.88 -11.80
C ASN A 76 3.07 6.65 -10.28
N HIS A 77 4.19 6.89 -9.59
CA HIS A 77 4.27 6.83 -8.14
C HIS A 77 3.30 7.83 -7.48
N HIS A 78 3.25 9.08 -7.97
CA HIS A 78 2.36 10.11 -7.43
C HIS A 78 0.88 9.76 -7.60
N ARG A 79 0.49 9.20 -8.76
CA ARG A 79 -0.89 8.73 -9.00
C ARG A 79 -1.29 7.59 -8.06
N LYS A 80 -0.39 6.63 -7.84
CA LYS A 80 -0.63 5.52 -6.91
C LYS A 80 -0.80 6.02 -5.47
N VAL A 81 0.08 6.92 -5.05
CA VAL A 81 0.02 7.59 -3.75
C VAL A 81 -1.28 8.37 -3.56
N ALA A 82 -1.69 9.16 -4.56
CA ALA A 82 -2.95 9.90 -4.51
C ALA A 82 -4.16 8.95 -4.40
N ARG A 83 -4.19 7.88 -5.19
CA ARG A 83 -5.24 6.86 -5.10
C ARG A 83 -5.32 6.21 -3.71
N ILE A 84 -4.17 5.94 -3.08
CA ILE A 84 -4.14 5.43 -1.70
C ILE A 84 -4.68 6.47 -0.73
N ALA A 85 -4.31 7.75 -0.87
CA ALA A 85 -4.83 8.82 -0.03
C ALA A 85 -6.36 8.97 -0.17
N ASP A 86 -6.90 8.90 -1.39
CA ASP A 86 -8.35 8.93 -1.64
C ASP A 86 -9.04 7.70 -1.00
N LEU A 87 -8.39 6.53 -1.05
CA LEU A 87 -8.88 5.32 -0.38
C LEU A 87 -8.72 5.36 1.15
N VAL A 88 -7.93 6.25 1.71
CA VAL A 88 -7.86 6.45 3.16
C VAL A 88 -8.86 7.50 3.61
N GLN A 89 -9.08 8.52 2.79
CA GLN A 89 -9.93 9.66 3.14
C GLN A 89 -11.41 9.47 2.80
N ALA A 90 -11.78 8.50 1.95
CA ALA A 90 -13.22 8.30 1.72
C ALA A 90 -13.90 7.78 2.99
N GLU A 91 -15.10 8.29 3.19
CA GLU A 91 -15.94 8.09 4.36
C GLU A 91 -16.13 6.58 4.63
N LEU A 92 -15.81 6.18 5.87
CA LEU A 92 -16.11 4.84 6.34
C LEU A 92 -17.62 4.75 6.65
N PRO A 93 -18.24 3.56 6.55
CA PRO A 93 -19.64 3.40 6.90
C PRO A 93 -19.85 3.74 8.38
N GLU A 94 -21.00 4.33 8.71
CA GLU A 94 -21.38 4.66 10.08
C GLU A 94 -21.50 3.40 10.95
N ASP A 95 -21.29 3.59 12.26
CA ASP A 95 -21.42 2.53 13.27
C ASP A 95 -22.82 1.90 13.23
N ALA A 96 -22.90 0.58 13.45
CA ALA A 96 -24.11 -0.18 13.25
C ALA A 96 -24.54 -0.96 14.50
N VAL A 97 -25.84 -0.89 14.80
CA VAL A 97 -26.47 -1.53 15.98
C VAL A 97 -27.36 -2.71 15.57
N ASP A 98 -27.95 -2.69 14.36
CA ASP A 98 -28.81 -3.75 13.86
C ASP A 98 -28.01 -4.87 13.12
N PRO A 99 -28.50 -6.13 13.10
CA PRO A 99 -27.78 -7.25 12.49
C PRO A 99 -27.39 -7.03 11.02
N ASP A 100 -28.30 -6.50 10.20
CA ASP A 100 -28.08 -6.29 8.78
C ASP A 100 -27.09 -5.14 8.53
N GLY A 101 -27.14 -4.10 9.36
CA GLY A 101 -26.18 -3.00 9.40
C GLY A 101 -24.77 -3.47 9.74
N ARG A 102 -24.62 -4.30 10.78
CA ARG A 102 -23.31 -4.84 11.21
C ARG A 102 -22.65 -5.70 10.12
N SER A 103 -23.42 -6.56 9.46
CA SER A 103 -22.93 -7.38 8.35
C SER A 103 -22.47 -6.52 7.16
N ARG A 104 -23.23 -5.45 6.85
CA ARG A 104 -22.86 -4.48 5.80
C ARG A 104 -21.61 -3.68 6.16
N LEU A 105 -21.49 -3.22 7.40
CA LEU A 105 -20.32 -2.51 7.92
C LEU A 105 -19.06 -3.37 7.81
N LEU A 106 -19.10 -4.60 8.35
CA LEU A 106 -17.96 -5.52 8.30
C LEU A 106 -17.55 -5.82 6.85
N SER A 107 -18.53 -6.09 5.99
CA SER A 107 -18.28 -6.36 4.57
C SER A 107 -17.64 -5.17 3.87
N ALA A 108 -18.10 -3.95 4.15
CA ALA A 108 -17.55 -2.72 3.58
C ALA A 108 -16.11 -2.45 4.07
N LEU A 109 -15.83 -2.68 5.36
CA LEU A 109 -14.48 -2.55 5.92
C LEU A 109 -13.51 -3.55 5.29
N LEU A 110 -13.93 -4.82 5.13
CA LEU A 110 -13.12 -5.86 4.50
C LEU A 110 -12.88 -5.58 3.00
N GLU A 111 -13.90 -5.12 2.28
CA GLU A 111 -13.75 -4.72 0.88
C GLU A 111 -12.77 -3.56 0.75
N ARG A 112 -12.88 -2.56 1.64
CA ARG A 112 -11.98 -1.41 1.66
C ARG A 112 -10.54 -1.80 1.95
N ALA A 113 -10.33 -2.72 2.90
CA ALA A 113 -9.01 -3.26 3.20
C ALA A 113 -8.40 -4.01 2.00
N ASP A 114 -9.17 -4.83 1.29
CA ASP A 114 -8.71 -5.51 0.06
C ASP A 114 -8.35 -4.49 -1.04
N GLN A 115 -9.16 -3.45 -1.24
CA GLN A 115 -8.84 -2.36 -2.17
C GLN A 115 -7.53 -1.65 -1.82
N LEU A 116 -7.30 -1.37 -0.53
CA LEU A 116 -6.07 -0.76 -0.03
C LEU A 116 -4.86 -1.67 -0.22
N VAL A 117 -4.97 -2.96 0.13
CA VAL A 117 -3.90 -3.95 -0.03
C VAL A 117 -3.50 -4.10 -1.50
N ARG A 118 -4.48 -4.15 -2.42
CA ARG A 118 -4.22 -4.16 -3.86
C ARG A 118 -3.51 -2.90 -4.33
N ALA A 119 -3.91 -1.72 -3.83
CA ALA A 119 -3.27 -0.45 -4.15
C ALA A 119 -1.84 -0.34 -3.57
N LEU A 120 -1.60 -0.96 -2.41
CA LEU A 120 -0.33 -0.96 -1.67
C LEU A 120 0.64 -2.05 -2.12
N THR A 121 0.35 -2.82 -3.16
CA THR A 121 1.27 -3.84 -3.72
C THR A 121 2.67 -3.31 -4.06
N ALA A 122 2.81 -2.02 -4.36
CA ALA A 122 4.10 -1.37 -4.62
C ALA A 122 4.86 -0.94 -3.34
N PHE A 123 4.26 -1.12 -2.16
CA PHE A 123 4.79 -0.73 -0.86
C PHE A 123 4.79 -1.96 0.08
N PRO A 124 5.74 -2.90 -0.07
CA PRO A 124 5.76 -4.15 0.69
C PRO A 124 5.95 -3.96 2.20
N GLU A 125 6.39 -2.77 2.61
CA GLU A 125 6.52 -2.35 4.01
C GLU A 125 5.19 -1.85 4.61
N ALA A 126 4.14 -1.65 3.81
CA ALA A 126 2.85 -1.20 4.32
C ALA A 126 2.05 -2.37 4.90
N LEU A 127 1.45 -2.14 6.06
CA LEU A 127 0.50 -3.04 6.71
C LEU A 127 -0.86 -2.33 6.76
N VAL A 128 -1.92 -3.06 6.43
CA VAL A 128 -3.31 -2.61 6.58
C VAL A 128 -3.90 -3.35 7.77
N THR A 129 -4.44 -2.60 8.72
CA THR A 129 -5.04 -3.12 9.94
C THR A 129 -6.47 -2.61 10.06
N ILE A 130 -7.41 -3.46 10.46
CA ILE A 130 -8.79 -3.07 10.81
C ILE A 130 -8.94 -3.24 12.32
N ASP A 131 -9.28 -2.18 13.03
CA ASP A 131 -9.54 -2.18 14.48
C ASP A 131 -11.06 -2.22 14.68
N LEU A 132 -11.61 -3.41 14.96
CA LEU A 132 -13.04 -3.62 15.18
C LEU A 132 -13.33 -3.62 16.68
N LYS A 133 -14.25 -2.77 17.14
CA LYS A 133 -14.79 -2.82 18.50
C LYS A 133 -16.10 -3.58 18.50
N ILE A 134 -16.20 -4.56 19.39
CA ILE A 134 -17.35 -5.44 19.54
C ILE A 134 -17.93 -5.16 20.93
N GLY A 135 -19.02 -4.40 20.98
CA GLY A 135 -19.54 -3.86 22.24
C GLY A 135 -18.54 -2.90 22.92
N GLU A 136 -18.63 -2.79 24.26
CA GLU A 136 -17.75 -1.88 25.02
C GLU A 136 -16.41 -2.51 25.40
N ASP A 137 -16.38 -3.84 25.53
CA ASP A 137 -15.30 -4.52 26.26
C ASP A 137 -14.28 -5.20 25.35
N HIS A 138 -14.58 -5.45 24.08
CA HIS A 138 -13.74 -6.29 23.22
C HIS A 138 -13.31 -5.61 21.93
N ARG A 139 -12.07 -5.90 21.53
CA ARG A 139 -11.41 -5.40 20.33
C ARG A 139 -10.87 -6.55 19.52
N LEU A 140 -11.15 -6.54 18.23
CA LEU A 140 -10.66 -7.48 17.24
C LEU A 140 -9.82 -6.71 16.22
N GLU A 141 -8.51 -6.83 16.33
CA GLU A 141 -7.56 -6.24 15.39
C GLU A 141 -7.27 -7.23 14.26
N LEU A 142 -7.62 -6.88 13.02
CA LEU A 142 -7.42 -7.69 11.82
C LEU A 142 -6.21 -7.16 11.04
N GLU A 143 -5.17 -7.96 10.91
CA GLU A 143 -4.00 -7.68 10.08
C GLU A 143 -4.17 -8.30 8.68
N TYR A 144 -4.18 -7.46 7.64
CA TYR A 144 -4.38 -7.91 6.27
C TYR A 144 -3.05 -7.93 5.51
N VAL A 145 -2.54 -9.14 5.21
CA VAL A 145 -1.25 -9.35 4.55
C VAL A 145 -1.41 -10.27 3.36
N GLN A 146 -1.18 -9.77 2.14
CA GLN A 146 -1.13 -10.60 0.92
C GLN A 146 -2.34 -11.54 0.73
N ARG A 147 -3.54 -11.10 1.17
CA ARG A 147 -4.81 -11.87 1.19
C ARG A 147 -4.97 -12.88 2.31
N THR A 148 -4.01 -12.97 3.21
CA THR A 148 -4.16 -13.65 4.50
C THR A 148 -4.62 -12.62 5.54
N ILE A 149 -5.56 -13.03 6.39
CA ILE A 149 -6.08 -12.21 7.49
C ILE A 149 -5.74 -12.89 8.81
N SER A 150 -4.83 -12.28 9.56
CA SER A 150 -4.56 -12.66 10.94
C SER A 150 -5.40 -11.76 11.85
N ALA A 151 -5.84 -12.28 12.99
CA ALA A 151 -6.65 -11.53 13.93
C ALA A 151 -6.12 -11.65 15.34
N ARG A 152 -6.19 -10.56 16.09
CA ARG A 152 -5.91 -10.50 17.53
C ARG A 152 -7.19 -10.06 18.22
N LEU A 153 -7.70 -10.89 19.12
CA LEU A 153 -8.83 -10.52 19.99
C LEU A 153 -8.30 -10.22 21.39
N SER A 154 -8.71 -9.06 21.95
CA SER A 154 -8.36 -8.66 23.31
C SER A 154 -9.45 -7.78 23.94
N PRO A 155 -9.60 -7.78 25.27
CA PRO A 155 -9.01 -8.72 26.22
C PRO A 155 -9.71 -10.08 26.16
N THR A 156 -8.99 -11.15 26.50
CA THR A 156 -9.54 -12.50 26.65
C THR A 156 -9.20 -13.08 28.03
N ASP A 157 -10.14 -13.83 28.63
CA ASP A 157 -9.87 -14.64 29.82
C ASP A 157 -9.79 -16.13 29.46
N ARG A 158 -9.37 -16.96 30.42
CA ARG A 158 -9.21 -18.41 30.19
C ARG A 158 -10.51 -19.09 29.72
N SER A 159 -11.66 -18.68 30.23
CA SER A 159 -12.95 -19.28 29.85
C SER A 159 -13.33 -18.93 28.41
N LEU A 160 -13.09 -17.68 28.01
CA LEU A 160 -13.34 -17.18 26.67
C LEU A 160 -12.40 -17.81 25.66
N THR A 161 -11.11 -17.92 25.98
CA THR A 161 -10.11 -18.62 25.18
C THR A 161 -10.52 -20.06 24.93
N GLU A 162 -10.88 -20.82 25.96
CA GLU A 162 -11.34 -22.22 25.83
C GLU A 162 -12.58 -22.35 24.93
N ARG A 163 -13.50 -21.37 24.97
CA ARG A 163 -14.68 -21.36 24.09
C ARG A 163 -14.35 -20.99 22.64
N ILE A 164 -13.36 -20.14 22.43
CA ILE A 164 -12.88 -19.80 21.09
C ILE A 164 -12.15 -21.00 20.48
N GLU A 165 -11.29 -21.68 21.23
CA GLU A 165 -10.58 -22.89 20.77
C GLU A 165 -11.52 -24.03 20.34
N GLN A 166 -12.75 -24.07 20.88
CA GLN A 166 -13.78 -25.01 20.45
C GLN A 166 -14.35 -24.71 19.06
N ILE A 167 -14.28 -23.45 18.60
CA ILE A 167 -14.84 -23.02 17.30
C ILE A 167 -13.77 -22.66 16.27
N TRP A 168 -12.55 -22.36 16.71
CA TRP A 168 -11.45 -21.93 15.85
C TRP A 168 -10.09 -22.24 16.45
N GLU A 169 -9.12 -22.62 15.61
CA GLU A 169 -7.74 -22.79 16.04
C GLU A 169 -7.08 -21.42 16.28
N GLY A 170 -6.42 -21.25 17.42
CA GLY A 170 -5.75 -20.03 17.81
C GLY A 170 -4.57 -20.29 18.74
N VAL A 171 -3.74 -19.27 18.93
CA VAL A 171 -2.65 -19.26 19.91
C VAL A 171 -3.03 -18.28 21.01
N ALA A 172 -3.24 -18.82 22.21
CA ALA A 172 -3.60 -18.04 23.38
C ALA A 172 -2.38 -17.43 24.08
N PHE A 173 -2.54 -16.20 24.57
CA PHE A 173 -1.64 -15.48 25.46
C PHE A 173 -2.40 -15.12 26.74
N ASP A 174 -1.74 -14.42 27.67
CA ASP A 174 -2.30 -14.13 29.00
C ASP A 174 -3.59 -13.31 28.96
N ASP A 175 -3.71 -12.36 28.01
CA ASP A 175 -4.86 -11.46 27.86
C ASP A 175 -5.35 -11.31 26.40
N GLU A 176 -4.82 -12.10 25.48
CA GLU A 176 -5.19 -12.05 24.06
C GLU A 176 -5.16 -13.43 23.39
N ILE A 177 -5.85 -13.55 22.26
CA ILE A 177 -5.75 -14.72 21.38
C ILE A 177 -5.45 -14.29 19.94
N LEU A 178 -4.43 -14.93 19.35
CA LEU A 178 -4.07 -14.78 17.95
C LEU A 178 -4.74 -15.87 17.12
N LEU A 179 -5.36 -15.47 16.02
CA LEU A 179 -6.17 -16.30 15.16
C LEU A 179 -5.70 -16.16 13.71
N ASP A 180 -5.64 -17.27 12.99
CA ASP A 180 -5.50 -17.24 11.53
C ASP A 180 -6.88 -17.45 10.89
N LEU A 181 -7.44 -16.36 10.36
CA LEU A 181 -8.75 -16.37 9.71
C LEU A 181 -8.62 -16.67 8.22
N GLY A 182 -7.44 -16.52 7.62
CA GLY A 182 -7.20 -16.81 6.22
C GLY A 182 -7.84 -15.81 5.26
N ASN A 183 -9.17 -15.75 5.16
CA ASN A 183 -9.88 -14.94 4.17
C ASN A 183 -11.11 -14.19 4.74
N ALA A 184 -11.69 -13.29 3.93
CA ALA A 184 -12.81 -12.45 4.34
C ALA A 184 -14.08 -13.22 4.73
N GLU A 185 -14.41 -14.31 4.03
CA GLU A 185 -15.59 -15.14 4.35
C GLU A 185 -15.47 -15.75 5.75
N ARG A 186 -14.27 -16.23 6.09
CA ARG A 186 -13.95 -16.79 7.39
C ARG A 186 -13.94 -15.73 8.50
N VAL A 187 -13.56 -14.49 8.19
CA VAL A 187 -13.68 -13.37 9.15
C VAL A 187 -15.15 -13.12 9.50
N THR A 188 -16.02 -13.05 8.50
CA THR A 188 -17.46 -12.82 8.72
C THR A 188 -18.08 -13.95 9.55
N ASP A 189 -17.79 -15.22 9.23
CA ASP A 189 -18.27 -16.38 10.03
C ASP A 189 -17.70 -16.35 11.45
N PHE A 190 -16.43 -15.97 11.62
CA PHE A 190 -15.82 -15.85 12.95
C PHE A 190 -16.49 -14.76 13.79
N VAL A 191 -16.69 -13.54 13.26
CA VAL A 191 -17.33 -12.43 13.99
C VAL A 191 -18.77 -12.78 14.35
N ASP A 192 -19.51 -13.41 13.44
CA ASP A 192 -20.88 -13.86 13.72
C ASP A 192 -20.92 -14.89 14.87
N ARG A 193 -20.07 -15.91 14.83
CA ARG A 193 -19.98 -16.92 15.91
C ARG A 193 -19.45 -16.35 17.22
N LEU A 194 -18.47 -15.46 17.16
CA LEU A 194 -17.91 -14.79 18.33
C LEU A 194 -19.01 -14.01 19.04
N THR A 195 -19.75 -13.17 18.33
CA THR A 195 -20.78 -12.31 18.93
C THR A 195 -22.00 -13.10 19.40
N THR A 196 -22.48 -14.06 18.62
CA THR A 196 -23.73 -14.80 18.93
C THR A 196 -23.52 -15.98 19.87
N LYS A 197 -22.43 -16.75 19.73
CA LYS A 197 -22.22 -18.02 20.45
C LYS A 197 -21.21 -17.93 21.59
N VAL A 198 -20.15 -17.13 21.44
CA VAL A 198 -19.10 -17.00 22.46
C VAL A 198 -19.45 -15.89 23.43
N LEU A 199 -19.67 -14.69 22.94
CA LEU A 199 -19.97 -13.53 23.77
C LEU A 199 -21.43 -13.48 24.20
N ALA A 200 -22.32 -14.10 23.41
CA ALA A 200 -23.77 -14.07 23.63
C ALA A 200 -24.27 -12.63 23.84
N LEU A 201 -23.79 -11.71 23.00
CA LEU A 201 -24.11 -10.29 23.10
C LEU A 201 -25.59 -10.03 22.87
N PRO A 202 -26.16 -8.99 23.52
CA PRO A 202 -27.54 -8.62 23.30
C PRO A 202 -27.76 -8.14 21.86
N PRO A 203 -28.97 -8.27 21.30
CA PRO A 203 -29.20 -8.02 19.87
C PRO A 203 -28.83 -6.59 19.42
N ASP A 204 -28.87 -5.63 20.34
CA ASP A 204 -28.57 -4.21 20.19
C ASP A 204 -27.11 -3.83 20.52
N TYR A 205 -26.18 -4.79 20.52
CA TYR A 205 -24.76 -4.44 20.64
C TYR A 205 -24.27 -3.63 19.43
N GLU A 206 -23.41 -2.65 19.70
CA GLU A 206 -22.76 -1.83 18.68
C GLU A 206 -21.52 -2.53 18.10
N LEU A 207 -21.37 -2.46 16.77
CA LEU A 207 -20.15 -2.78 16.06
C LEU A 207 -19.61 -1.49 15.42
N SER A 208 -18.38 -1.13 15.75
CA SER A 208 -17.66 0.00 15.14
C SER A 208 -16.28 -0.44 14.66
N GLY A 209 -15.74 0.23 13.63
CA GLY A 209 -14.49 -0.20 13.00
C GLY A 209 -13.72 0.90 12.29
N ASP A 210 -12.40 0.89 12.42
CA ASP A 210 -11.49 1.85 11.77
C ASP A 210 -10.40 1.12 10.97
N ILE A 211 -9.91 1.73 9.88
CA ILE A 211 -8.85 1.16 9.03
C ILE A 211 -7.58 2.00 9.20
N ARG A 212 -6.50 1.35 9.62
CA ARG A 212 -5.18 1.95 9.81
C ARG A 212 -4.17 1.41 8.81
N ILE A 213 -3.27 2.28 8.36
CA ILE A 213 -2.13 1.91 7.50
C ILE A 213 -0.84 2.27 8.22
N SER A 214 -0.01 1.27 8.50
CA SER A 214 1.23 1.40 9.27
C SER A 214 2.43 0.81 8.52
N LYS A 215 3.65 1.04 9.03
CA LYS A 215 4.87 0.37 8.55
C LYS A 215 5.07 -0.96 9.28
N ARG A 216 5.30 -2.03 8.51
CA ARG A 216 5.55 -3.41 8.98
C ARG A 216 6.73 -3.52 9.96
N SER A 217 7.74 -2.66 9.86
CA SER A 217 8.94 -2.71 10.72
C SER A 217 8.71 -2.36 12.19
N ASN A 218 7.49 -1.94 12.59
CA ASN A 218 7.16 -1.55 13.95
C ASN A 218 6.36 -2.60 14.74
N LEU A 219 6.10 -3.78 14.17
CA LEU A 219 5.55 -4.94 14.88
C LEU A 219 6.66 -5.95 15.09
N ALA A 220 7.61 -5.64 15.98
CA ALA A 220 8.40 -6.70 16.60
C ALA A 220 7.49 -7.39 17.62
N PRO A 221 7.46 -8.74 17.69
CA PRO A 221 6.85 -9.40 18.83
C PRO A 221 7.67 -8.99 20.06
N ALA A 222 6.99 -8.42 21.05
CA ALA A 222 7.56 -8.33 22.41
C ALA A 222 7.54 -9.73 23.03
#